data_AF-A0AA38M6X7-F1
#
_entry.id   AF-A0AA38M6X7-F1
#
_cell.length_a   1.000
_cell.length_b   1.000
_cell.length_c   1.000
_cell.angle_alpha   90.00
_cell.angle_beta   90.00
_cell.angle_gamma   90.00
#
_symmetry.space_group_name_H-M   'P 1'
#
loop_
_entity.id
_entity.type
_entity.pdbx_description
1 polymer ?
#
loop_
_entity_poly.entity_id
_entity_poly.type
_entity_poly.pdbx_seq_one_letter_code
_entity_poly.pdbx_strand_id
1 'polypeptide(L)'
;MSTLESSVSIGPDSKFYKMKQLVNAIQLYFQTKREDTAMVINMHLQSLSVTIDLSIFDPHSTIAPQFFVSLYELMNKMEQRSSFAWNCVDVLSNICRNPPARQALIHTYQFVPSLSRLLSDQLSNEKKIRLLRLMQDLTCGIKISWQIPHLPHLMVTLSEWIENSNEEIITLSMGILVNLCYKNLPAIYTLLGNVDVKKILQICSAMSVGLLSLLLESGFISTKKLRISA
;
A
#
# COMPACT_ATOMS: atom_id res chain seq x y z
N MET A 1 20.51 11.25 -27.19
CA MET A 1 20.51 9.81 -27.51
C MET A 1 19.12 9.28 -27.20
N SER A 2 18.26 9.26 -28.22
CA SER A 2 16.84 8.92 -28.15
C SER A 2 16.66 7.44 -28.46
N THR A 3 16.43 6.63 -27.43
CA THR A 3 16.08 5.22 -27.59
C THR A 3 14.57 5.07 -27.68
N LEU A 4 14.10 4.87 -28.91
CA LEU A 4 12.86 4.22 -29.36
C LEU A 4 11.87 3.79 -28.27
N GLU A 5 10.79 4.56 -28.10
CA GLU A 5 9.51 4.04 -27.64
C GLU A 5 8.93 3.18 -28.78
N SER A 6 9.16 1.87 -28.75
CA SER A 6 8.38 0.94 -29.57
C SER A 6 6.94 0.91 -29.01
N SER A 7 6.06 1.76 -29.53
CA SER A 7 4.64 1.70 -29.22
C SER A 7 4.06 0.43 -29.82
N VAL A 8 4.13 -0.69 -29.09
CA VAL A 8 3.41 -1.91 -29.44
C VAL A 8 1.93 -1.53 -29.53
N SER A 9 1.36 -1.66 -30.74
CA SER A 9 -0.05 -1.37 -30.98
C SER A 9 -0.90 -2.47 -30.35
N ILE A 10 -1.13 -2.37 -29.04
CA ILE A 10 -2.11 -3.19 -28.33
C ILE A 10 -3.48 -2.86 -28.92
N GLY A 11 -4.04 -3.79 -29.68
CA GLY A 11 -5.37 -3.72 -30.27
C GLY A 11 -6.49 -4.10 -29.29
N PRO A 12 -7.76 -3.97 -29.70
CA PRO A 12 -8.94 -4.23 -28.86
C PRO A 12 -9.04 -5.67 -28.35
N ASP A 13 -8.54 -6.64 -29.11
CA ASP A 13 -8.56 -8.06 -28.75
C ASP A 13 -7.45 -8.46 -27.76
N SER A 14 -6.54 -7.53 -27.45
CA SER A 14 -5.47 -7.81 -26.49
C SER A 14 -5.99 -7.79 -25.07
N LYS A 15 -5.57 -8.77 -24.26
CA LYS A 15 -5.84 -8.76 -22.80
C LYS A 15 -5.33 -7.51 -22.09
N PHE A 16 -4.35 -6.81 -22.67
CA PHE A 16 -3.77 -5.58 -22.14
C PHE A 16 -4.52 -4.30 -22.59
N TYR A 17 -5.55 -4.41 -23.41
CA TYR A 17 -6.26 -3.26 -24.00
C TYR A 17 -6.77 -2.29 -22.93
N LYS A 18 -7.37 -2.79 -21.86
CA LYS A 18 -7.90 -1.96 -20.76
C LYS A 18 -6.80 -1.18 -20.03
N MET A 19 -5.64 -1.80 -19.81
CA MET A 19 -4.50 -1.12 -19.20
C MET A 19 -4.00 0.01 -20.08
N LYS A 20 -3.87 -0.23 -21.39
CA LYS A 20 -3.47 0.81 -22.35
C LYS A 20 -4.49 1.95 -22.40
N GLN A 21 -5.79 1.65 -22.42
CA GLN A 21 -6.83 2.68 -22.43
C GLN A 21 -6.79 3.53 -21.15
N LEU A 22 -6.59 2.91 -19.99
CA LEU A 22 -6.40 3.65 -18.74
C LEU A 22 -5.19 4.57 -18.81
N VAL A 23 -4.04 4.06 -19.26
CA VAL A 23 -2.80 4.85 -19.40
C VAL A 23 -3.02 6.07 -20.29
N ASN A 24 -3.60 5.88 -21.47
CA ASN A 24 -3.89 6.97 -22.40
C ASN A 24 -4.86 7.99 -21.78
N ALA A 25 -5.90 7.52 -21.09
CA ALA A 25 -6.86 8.39 -20.42
C ALA A 25 -6.22 9.21 -19.29
N ILE A 26 -5.34 8.61 -18.48
CA ILE A 26 -4.59 9.32 -17.42
C ILE A 26 -3.68 10.39 -18.02
N GLN A 27 -2.94 10.06 -19.09
CA GLN A 27 -2.07 11.01 -19.78
C GLN A 27 -2.88 12.19 -20.35
N LEU A 28 -3.99 11.90 -21.02
CA LEU A 28 -4.89 12.94 -21.56
C LEU A 28 -5.52 13.79 -20.46
N TYR A 29 -5.87 13.19 -19.33
CA TYR A 29 -6.45 13.91 -18.19
C TYR A 29 -5.44 14.89 -17.60
N PHE A 30 -4.17 14.52 -17.46
CA PHE A 30 -3.15 15.44 -16.97
C PHE A 30 -2.88 16.61 -17.91
N GLN A 31 -3.13 16.46 -19.21
CA GLN A 31 -3.01 17.54 -20.19
C GLN A 31 -4.24 18.47 -20.21
N THR A 32 -5.44 17.89 -20.14
CA THR A 32 -6.69 18.62 -20.43
C THR A 32 -7.53 18.96 -19.20
N LYS A 33 -7.37 18.20 -18.10
CA LYS A 33 -8.17 18.25 -16.87
C LYS A 33 -9.69 18.19 -17.08
N ARG A 34 -10.16 17.58 -18.17
CA ARG A 34 -11.59 17.51 -18.49
C ARG A 34 -12.32 16.42 -17.68
N GLU A 35 -13.58 16.69 -17.33
CA GLU A 35 -14.43 15.79 -16.55
C GLU A 35 -14.81 14.49 -17.28
N ASP A 36 -14.96 14.54 -18.60
CA ASP A 36 -15.25 13.37 -19.43
C ASP A 36 -14.12 12.34 -19.39
N THR A 37 -12.87 12.81 -19.42
CA THR A 37 -11.69 11.95 -19.30
C THR A 37 -11.60 11.34 -17.88
N ALA A 38 -12.02 12.08 -16.86
CA ALA A 38 -12.16 11.59 -15.50
C ALA A 38 -13.16 10.42 -15.38
N MET A 39 -14.30 10.48 -16.08
CA MET A 39 -15.26 9.37 -16.13
C MET A 39 -14.66 8.12 -16.78
N VAL A 40 -13.94 8.28 -17.89
CA VAL A 40 -13.27 7.17 -18.60
C VAL A 40 -12.22 6.50 -17.71
N ILE A 41 -11.43 7.28 -16.97
CA ILE A 41 -10.46 6.75 -15.99
C ILE A 41 -11.17 5.89 -14.94
N ASN A 42 -12.25 6.40 -14.33
CA ASN A 42 -12.99 5.66 -13.30
C ASN A 42 -13.57 4.35 -13.83
N MET A 43 -14.15 4.37 -15.03
CA MET A 43 -14.67 3.16 -15.68
C MET A 43 -13.58 2.09 -15.86
N HIS A 44 -12.40 2.48 -16.35
CA HIS A 44 -11.30 1.54 -16.54
C HIS A 44 -10.71 1.05 -15.22
N LEU A 45 -10.56 1.91 -14.21
CA LEU A 45 -10.11 1.50 -12.87
C LEU A 45 -11.06 0.48 -12.25
N GLN A 46 -12.37 0.75 -12.27
CA GLN A 46 -13.38 -0.18 -11.75
C GLN A 46 -13.39 -1.51 -12.51
N SER A 47 -13.17 -1.50 -13.82
CA SER A 47 -13.07 -2.75 -14.58
C SER A 47 -11.83 -3.57 -14.20
N LEU A 48 -10.70 -2.90 -13.97
CA LEU A 48 -9.44 -3.55 -13.61
C LEU A 48 -9.43 -4.07 -12.17
N SER A 49 -10.14 -3.42 -11.25
CA SER A 49 -10.20 -3.85 -9.85
C SER A 49 -10.95 -5.18 -9.64
N VAL A 50 -11.81 -5.56 -10.58
CA VAL A 50 -12.56 -6.83 -10.53
C VAL A 50 -12.09 -7.84 -11.57
N THR A 51 -10.99 -7.56 -12.27
CA THR A 51 -10.49 -8.47 -13.31
C THR A 51 -9.97 -9.78 -12.70
N ILE A 52 -10.43 -10.90 -13.29
CA ILE A 52 -10.12 -12.26 -12.83
C ILE A 52 -8.78 -12.75 -13.39
N ASP A 53 -8.46 -12.42 -14.65
CA ASP A 53 -7.18 -12.77 -15.25
C ASP A 53 -6.06 -11.90 -14.67
N LEU A 54 -5.44 -12.38 -13.60
CA LEU A 54 -4.34 -11.69 -12.92
C LEU A 54 -3.04 -11.68 -13.73
N SER A 55 -2.94 -12.45 -14.82
CA SER A 55 -1.74 -12.49 -15.67
C SER A 55 -1.53 -11.18 -16.44
N ILE A 56 -2.56 -10.34 -16.55
CA ILE A 56 -2.43 -9.01 -17.17
C ILE A 56 -1.52 -8.09 -16.36
N PHE A 57 -1.36 -8.34 -15.05
CA PHE A 57 -0.55 -7.53 -14.15
C PHE A 57 0.91 -8.00 -14.05
N ASP A 58 1.34 -8.92 -14.91
CA ASP A 58 2.73 -9.37 -14.95
C ASP A 58 3.68 -8.16 -15.17
N PRO A 59 4.59 -7.86 -14.22
CA PRO A 59 5.55 -6.76 -14.33
C PRO A 59 6.46 -6.83 -15.54
N HIS A 60 6.67 -8.02 -16.10
CA HIS A 60 7.53 -8.24 -17.26
C HIS A 60 6.79 -8.02 -18.59
N SER A 61 5.48 -7.76 -18.55
CA SER A 61 4.74 -7.36 -19.75
C SER A 61 5.15 -5.96 -20.22
N THR A 62 5.09 -5.72 -21.52
CA THR A 62 5.56 -4.47 -22.13
C THR A 62 4.80 -3.22 -21.67
N ILE A 63 3.52 -3.37 -21.28
CA ILE A 63 2.67 -2.25 -20.83
C ILE A 63 2.76 -2.01 -19.32
N ALA A 64 3.18 -3.01 -18.53
CA ALA A 64 3.11 -2.96 -17.08
C ALA A 64 3.88 -1.77 -16.47
N PRO A 65 5.12 -1.44 -16.89
CA PRO A 65 5.82 -0.29 -16.35
C PRO A 65 5.07 1.02 -16.54
N GLN A 66 4.58 1.28 -17.74
CA GLN A 66 3.83 2.49 -18.06
C GLN A 66 2.52 2.54 -17.25
N PHE A 67 1.85 1.40 -17.09
CA PHE A 67 0.64 1.28 -16.28
C PHE A 67 0.89 1.58 -14.80
N PHE A 68 1.88 0.95 -14.17
CA PHE A 68 2.17 1.15 -12.75
C PHE A 68 2.63 2.58 -12.46
N VAL A 69 3.46 3.18 -13.32
CA VAL A 69 3.87 4.58 -13.21
C VAL A 69 2.66 5.52 -13.34
N SER A 70 1.79 5.30 -14.33
CA SER A 70 0.58 6.11 -14.52
C SER A 70 -0.35 6.03 -13.31
N LEU A 71 -0.51 4.84 -12.73
CA LEU A 71 -1.32 4.63 -11.52
C LEU A 71 -0.70 5.32 -10.30
N TYR A 72 0.62 5.25 -10.15
CA TYR A 72 1.36 5.94 -9.08
C TYR A 72 1.21 7.46 -9.18
N GLU A 73 1.35 8.02 -10.38
CA GLU A 73 1.15 9.44 -10.63
C GLU A 73 -0.27 9.89 -10.34
N LEU A 74 -1.27 9.12 -10.80
CA LEU A 74 -2.68 9.39 -10.53
C LEU A 74 -2.94 9.43 -9.03
N MET A 75 -2.44 8.45 -8.28
CA MET A 75 -2.62 8.42 -6.82
C MET A 75 -1.94 9.61 -6.12
N ASN A 76 -0.77 10.04 -6.58
CA ASN A 76 -0.01 11.10 -5.90
C ASN A 76 -0.44 12.53 -6.25
N LYS A 77 -0.98 12.74 -7.46
CA LYS A 77 -1.42 14.06 -7.94
C LYS A 77 -2.87 14.39 -7.56
N MET A 78 -3.69 13.39 -7.23
CA MET A 78 -5.09 13.62 -6.86
C MET A 78 -5.28 13.87 -5.36
N GLU A 79 -6.35 14.55 -5.01
CA GLU A 79 -6.76 14.73 -3.62
C GLU A 79 -7.06 13.39 -2.94
N GLN A 80 -6.66 13.25 -1.68
CA GLN A 80 -6.82 12.03 -0.87
C GLN A 80 -8.29 11.56 -0.78
N ARG A 81 -9.24 12.49 -0.87
CA ARG A 81 -10.68 12.23 -0.78
C ARG A 81 -11.35 11.96 -2.14
N SER A 82 -10.61 12.10 -3.24
CA SER A 82 -11.15 11.86 -4.58
C SER A 82 -11.54 10.39 -4.78
N SER A 83 -12.56 10.15 -5.60
CA SER A 83 -12.94 8.80 -6.02
C SER A 83 -11.78 8.07 -6.72
N PHE A 84 -10.90 8.80 -7.40
CA PHE A 84 -9.69 8.26 -8.04
C PHE A 84 -8.78 7.54 -7.06
N ALA A 85 -8.46 8.15 -5.92
CA ALA A 85 -7.56 7.54 -4.94
C ALA A 85 -8.10 6.17 -4.47
N TRP A 86 -9.40 6.09 -4.20
CA TRP A 86 -10.04 4.85 -3.76
C TRP A 86 -10.16 3.82 -4.88
N ASN A 87 -10.53 4.22 -6.10
CA ASN A 87 -10.52 3.31 -7.24
C ASN A 87 -9.11 2.76 -7.53
N CYS A 88 -8.05 3.55 -7.32
CA CYS A 88 -6.67 3.06 -7.38
C CYS A 88 -6.36 2.06 -6.27
N VAL A 89 -6.82 2.30 -5.03
CA VAL A 89 -6.70 1.32 -3.92
C VAL A 89 -7.36 -0.01 -4.30
N ASP A 90 -8.53 0.00 -4.94
CA ASP A 90 -9.20 -1.23 -5.39
C ASP A 90 -8.38 -1.99 -6.44
N VAL A 91 -7.84 -1.26 -7.42
CA VAL A 91 -6.98 -1.84 -8.46
C VAL A 91 -5.72 -2.43 -7.84
N LEU A 92 -5.04 -1.73 -6.93
CA LEU A 92 -3.85 -2.21 -6.23
C LEU A 92 -4.13 -3.46 -5.38
N SER A 93 -5.27 -3.50 -4.68
CA SER A 93 -5.71 -4.69 -3.93
C SER A 93 -5.86 -5.90 -4.84
N ASN A 94 -6.44 -5.72 -6.04
CA ASN A 94 -6.56 -6.83 -6.98
C ASN A 94 -5.20 -7.24 -7.57
N ILE A 95 -4.33 -6.27 -7.88
CA ILE A 95 -2.96 -6.52 -8.35
C ILE A 95 -2.17 -7.34 -7.33
N CYS A 96 -2.32 -7.07 -6.02
CA CYS A 96 -1.58 -7.77 -4.96
C CYS A 96 -1.87 -9.28 -4.90
N ARG A 97 -2.97 -9.74 -5.52
CA ARG A 97 -3.28 -11.17 -5.66
C ARG A 97 -2.34 -11.88 -6.63
N ASN A 98 -1.64 -11.14 -7.50
CA ASN A 98 -0.55 -11.63 -8.34
C ASN A 98 0.79 -11.46 -7.60
N PRO A 99 1.49 -12.54 -7.18
CA PRO A 99 2.70 -12.40 -6.37
C PRO A 99 3.85 -11.65 -7.06
N PRO A 100 4.19 -11.91 -8.35
CA PRO A 100 5.14 -11.07 -9.08
C PRO A 100 4.79 -9.59 -9.09
N ALA A 101 3.53 -9.26 -9.36
CA ALA A 101 3.07 -7.87 -9.38
C ALA A 101 3.17 -7.22 -8.01
N ARG A 102 2.76 -7.93 -6.95
CA ARG A 102 2.93 -7.48 -5.56
C ARG A 102 4.40 -7.17 -5.25
N GLN A 103 5.33 -8.04 -5.63
CA GLN A 103 6.76 -7.79 -5.42
C GLN A 103 7.26 -6.54 -6.15
N ALA A 104 6.79 -6.31 -7.39
CA ALA A 104 7.11 -5.08 -8.11
C ALA A 104 6.53 -3.82 -7.45
N LEU A 105 5.30 -3.89 -6.91
CA LEU A 105 4.69 -2.78 -6.15
C LEU A 105 5.47 -2.43 -4.87
N ILE A 106 6.09 -3.42 -4.23
CA ILE A 106 6.89 -3.25 -3.01
C ILE A 106 8.28 -2.69 -3.34
N HIS A 107 9.00 -3.34 -4.25
CA HIS A 107 10.43 -3.12 -4.42
C HIS A 107 10.78 -2.15 -5.55
N THR A 108 9.94 -2.07 -6.59
CA THR A 108 10.22 -1.25 -7.78
C THR A 108 9.45 0.06 -7.74
N TYR A 109 8.13 0.00 -7.53
CA TYR A 109 7.26 1.18 -7.59
C TYR A 109 6.96 1.81 -6.23
N GLN A 110 7.21 1.09 -5.13
CA GLN A 110 7.16 1.58 -3.75
C GLN A 110 5.86 2.35 -3.43
N PHE A 111 4.70 1.69 -3.54
CA PHE A 111 3.39 2.35 -3.35
C PHE A 111 3.04 2.71 -1.88
N VAL A 112 3.75 2.16 -0.89
CA VAL A 112 3.49 2.40 0.54
C VAL A 112 3.47 3.90 0.92
N PRO A 113 4.43 4.75 0.48
CA PRO A 113 4.34 6.20 0.67
C PRO A 113 3.03 6.81 0.20
N SER A 114 2.59 6.47 -1.01
CA SER A 114 1.36 7.01 -1.61
C SER A 114 0.12 6.61 -0.82
N LEU A 115 0.08 5.36 -0.34
CA LEU A 115 -1.01 4.85 0.49
C LEU A 115 -1.01 5.47 1.89
N SER A 116 0.17 5.70 2.47
CA SER A 116 0.31 6.32 3.80
C SER A 116 -0.31 7.71 3.83
N ARG A 117 -0.26 8.46 2.72
CA ARG A 117 -0.93 9.76 2.58
C ARG A 117 -2.45 9.67 2.64
N LEU A 118 -3.05 8.51 2.42
CA LEU A 118 -4.50 8.34 2.49
C LEU A 118 -5.00 8.10 3.92
N LEU A 119 -4.09 7.80 4.87
CA LEU A 119 -4.45 7.63 6.27
C LEU A 119 -4.95 8.96 6.84
N SER A 120 -6.14 8.94 7.39
CA SER A 120 -6.78 10.09 8.02
C SER A 120 -7.78 9.62 9.06
N ASP A 121 -7.89 10.34 10.17
CA ASP A 121 -8.85 10.02 11.23
C ASP A 121 -10.31 10.17 10.79
N GLN A 122 -10.54 10.93 9.72
CA GLN A 122 -11.87 11.15 9.14
C GLN A 122 -12.34 9.98 8.25
N LEU A 123 -11.54 8.92 8.11
CA LEU A 123 -11.95 7.72 7.37
C LEU A 123 -12.96 6.90 8.17
N SER A 124 -13.99 6.39 7.47
CA SER A 124 -14.85 5.36 8.03
C SER A 124 -14.06 4.08 8.33
N ASN A 125 -14.52 3.29 9.29
CA ASN A 125 -13.86 2.03 9.66
C ASN A 125 -13.67 1.08 8.46
N GLU A 126 -14.67 0.99 7.57
CA GLU A 126 -14.57 0.20 6.33
C GLU A 126 -13.41 0.65 5.44
N LYS A 127 -13.25 1.97 5.26
CA LYS A 127 -12.14 2.54 4.48
C LYS A 127 -10.80 2.31 5.15
N LYS A 128 -10.72 2.43 6.49
CA LYS A 128 -9.52 2.10 7.26
C LYS A 128 -9.13 0.64 7.05
N ILE A 129 -10.04 -0.30 7.29
CA ILE A 129 -9.80 -1.74 7.13
C ILE A 129 -9.32 -2.05 5.71
N ARG A 130 -10.01 -1.54 4.70
CA ARG A 130 -9.66 -1.76 3.30
C ARG A 130 -8.26 -1.25 2.94
N LEU A 131 -7.91 -0.04 3.38
CA LEU A 131 -6.59 0.54 3.15
C LEU A 131 -5.51 -0.24 3.91
N LEU A 132 -5.76 -0.59 5.18
CA LEU A 132 -4.81 -1.33 6.01
C LEU A 132 -4.53 -2.74 5.47
N ARG A 133 -5.54 -3.46 4.94
CA ARG A 133 -5.33 -4.77 4.29
C ARG A 133 -4.35 -4.66 3.12
N LEU A 134 -4.54 -3.68 2.23
CA LEU A 134 -3.63 -3.43 1.12
C LEU A 134 -2.22 -3.06 1.61
N MET A 135 -2.12 -2.18 2.62
CA MET A 135 -0.84 -1.80 3.19
C MET A 135 -0.13 -2.99 3.87
N GLN A 136 -0.86 -3.90 4.49
CA GLN A 136 -0.29 -5.11 5.07
C GLN A 136 0.33 -6.01 4.00
N ASP A 137 -0.34 -6.20 2.86
CA ASP A 137 0.20 -6.92 1.70
C ASP A 137 1.48 -6.29 1.15
N LEU A 138 1.54 -4.95 1.11
CA LEU A 138 2.65 -4.18 0.54
C LEU A 138 3.78 -3.88 1.53
N THR A 139 3.60 -4.15 2.81
CA THR A 139 4.65 -3.99 3.83
C THR A 139 5.35 -5.31 4.12
N CYS A 140 4.72 -6.46 3.80
CA CYS A 140 5.33 -7.76 3.97
C CYS A 140 6.60 -7.92 3.12
N GLY A 141 7.76 -8.04 3.77
CA GLY A 141 9.06 -8.17 3.10
C GLY A 141 9.65 -6.85 2.61
N ILE A 142 9.08 -5.70 2.99
CA ILE A 142 9.62 -4.39 2.62
C ILE A 142 11.04 -4.19 3.16
N LYS A 143 11.89 -3.56 2.34
CA LYS A 143 13.24 -3.15 2.72
C LYS A 143 13.28 -1.64 2.78
N ILE A 144 13.52 -1.11 3.97
CA ILE A 144 13.55 0.33 4.22
C ILE A 144 15.00 0.78 4.23
N SER A 145 15.38 1.57 3.22
CA SER A 145 16.63 2.32 3.26
C SER A 145 16.54 3.45 4.29
N TRP A 146 17.70 3.94 4.74
CA TRP A 146 17.78 4.99 5.75
C TRP A 146 16.93 6.23 5.38
N GLN A 147 16.17 6.76 6.35
CA GLN A 147 15.35 7.99 6.31
C GLN A 147 14.24 8.03 5.24
N ILE A 148 13.09 7.46 5.58
CA ILE A 148 11.86 7.61 4.80
C ILE A 148 10.97 8.71 5.43
N PRO A 149 10.73 9.86 4.74
CA PRO A 149 10.05 11.01 5.33
C PRO A 149 8.64 10.76 5.86
N HIS A 150 7.88 9.85 5.23
CA HIS A 150 6.51 9.55 5.64
C HIS A 150 6.41 8.54 6.79
N LEU A 151 7.52 7.86 7.13
CA LEU A 151 7.52 6.74 8.08
C LEU A 151 7.18 7.16 9.53
N PRO A 152 7.68 8.30 10.07
CA PRO A 152 7.28 8.74 11.41
C PRO A 152 5.78 8.99 11.52
N HIS A 153 5.20 9.71 10.56
CA HIS A 153 3.76 10.00 10.55
C HIS A 153 2.93 8.71 10.46
N LEU A 154 3.31 7.79 9.57
CA LEU A 154 2.68 6.47 9.47
C LEU A 154 2.69 5.72 10.80
N MET A 155 3.84 5.68 11.48
CA MET A 155 3.98 4.96 12.75
C MET A 155 3.13 5.57 13.87
N VAL A 156 3.07 6.90 13.95
CA VAL A 156 2.21 7.60 14.92
C VAL A 156 0.74 7.29 14.66
N THR A 157 0.26 7.44 13.42
CA THR A 157 -1.14 7.17 13.08
C THR A 157 -1.53 5.70 13.33
N LEU A 158 -0.65 4.75 13.00
CA LEU A 158 -0.90 3.34 13.30
C LEU A 158 -0.94 3.09 14.82
N SER A 159 -0.08 3.74 15.60
CA SER A 159 -0.12 3.64 17.08
C SER A 159 -1.41 4.19 17.66
N GLU A 160 -1.87 5.34 17.19
CA GLU A 160 -3.13 5.94 17.63
C GLU A 160 -4.32 5.03 17.32
N TRP A 161 -4.31 4.40 16.15
CA TRP A 161 -5.36 3.45 15.78
C TRP A 161 -5.29 2.15 16.59
N ILE A 162 -4.10 1.70 16.98
CA ILE A 162 -3.92 0.58 17.91
C ILE A 162 -4.52 0.89 19.29
N GLU A 163 -4.38 2.12 19.78
CA GLU A 163 -4.90 2.51 21.09
C GLU A 163 -6.43 2.71 21.11
N ASN A 164 -7.02 3.18 20.00
CA ASN A 164 -8.37 3.75 20.04
C ASN A 164 -9.39 3.14 19.05
N SER A 165 -9.04 2.06 18.34
CA SER A 165 -9.93 1.48 17.31
C SER A 165 -10.53 0.14 17.69
N ASN A 166 -11.33 -0.44 16.78
CA ASN A 166 -11.84 -1.81 16.94
C ASN A 166 -10.74 -2.86 16.70
N GLU A 167 -10.99 -4.09 17.15
CA GLU A 167 -10.05 -5.21 17.12
C GLU A 167 -9.44 -5.49 15.74
N GLU A 168 -10.23 -5.38 14.66
CA GLU A 168 -9.73 -5.63 13.31
C GLU A 168 -8.74 -4.55 12.86
N ILE A 169 -9.05 -3.27 13.09
CA ILE A 169 -8.15 -2.15 12.79
C ILE A 169 -6.87 -2.25 13.62
N ILE A 170 -6.99 -2.61 14.90
CA ILE A 170 -5.84 -2.82 15.80
C ILE A 170 -4.94 -3.91 15.21
N THR A 171 -5.51 -5.07 14.88
CA THR A 171 -4.79 -6.23 14.34
C THR A 171 -4.03 -5.90 13.05
N LEU A 172 -4.70 -5.23 12.10
CA LEU A 172 -4.08 -4.84 10.83
C LEU A 172 -2.98 -3.78 11.04
N SER A 173 -3.22 -2.80 11.91
CA SER A 173 -2.26 -1.73 12.20
C SER A 173 -0.99 -2.28 12.87
N MET A 174 -1.15 -3.19 13.82
CA MET A 174 -0.03 -3.91 14.42
C MET A 174 0.73 -4.73 13.39
N GLY A 175 0.03 -5.48 12.54
CA GLY A 175 0.67 -6.27 11.47
C GLY A 175 1.53 -5.42 10.54
N ILE A 176 1.07 -4.22 10.17
CA ILE A 176 1.86 -3.27 9.38
C ILE A 176 3.09 -2.78 10.16
N LEU A 177 2.95 -2.39 11.44
CA LEU A 177 4.09 -1.97 12.26
C LEU A 177 5.15 -3.06 12.38
N VAL A 178 4.73 -4.32 12.58
CA VAL A 178 5.62 -5.48 12.63
C VAL A 178 6.36 -5.65 11.31
N ASN A 179 5.63 -5.64 10.19
CA ASN A 179 6.22 -5.77 8.85
C ASN A 179 7.24 -4.66 8.58
N LEU A 180 6.93 -3.42 8.93
CA LEU A 180 7.82 -2.27 8.77
C LEU A 180 9.09 -2.43 9.60
N CYS A 181 9.00 -2.98 10.81
CA CYS A 181 10.13 -3.08 11.74
C CYS A 181 10.96 -4.35 11.56
N TYR A 182 10.38 -5.42 11.00
CA TYR A 182 11.05 -6.69 10.82
C TYR A 182 12.32 -6.54 9.97
N LYS A 183 13.49 -6.81 10.57
CA LYS A 183 14.81 -6.67 9.94
C LYS A 183 15.11 -5.26 9.38
N ASN A 184 14.36 -4.24 9.80
CA ASN A 184 14.50 -2.86 9.35
C ASN A 184 14.91 -1.97 10.53
N LEU A 185 16.21 -1.91 10.85
CA LEU A 185 16.75 -1.05 11.92
C LEU A 185 16.30 0.42 11.82
N PRO A 186 16.28 1.07 10.63
CA PRO A 186 15.83 2.45 10.53
C PRO A 186 14.37 2.63 10.98
N ALA A 187 13.51 1.66 10.68
CA ALA A 187 12.11 1.66 11.10
C ALA A 187 11.98 1.48 12.62
N ILE A 188 12.77 0.57 13.21
CA ILE A 188 12.80 0.38 14.67
C ILE A 188 13.19 1.67 15.39
N TYR A 189 14.26 2.34 14.93
CA TYR A 189 14.68 3.61 15.54
C TYR A 189 13.65 4.72 15.34
N THR A 190 13.02 4.77 14.17
CA THR A 190 11.93 5.73 13.91
C THR A 190 10.76 5.49 14.86
N LEU A 191 10.36 4.23 15.07
CA LEU A 191 9.28 3.90 15.98
C LEU A 191 9.60 4.31 17.43
N LEU A 192 10.77 3.91 17.93
CA LEU A 192 11.20 4.21 19.30
C LEU A 192 11.33 5.72 19.58
N GLY A 193 11.62 6.52 18.54
CA GLY A 193 11.72 7.97 18.66
C GLY A 193 10.39 8.71 18.60
N ASN A 194 9.31 8.10 18.11
CA ASN A 194 8.05 8.79 17.83
C ASN A 194 6.83 8.19 18.55
N VAL A 195 6.93 6.98 19.11
CA VAL A 195 5.78 6.23 19.63
C VAL A 195 6.08 5.65 21.02
N ASP A 196 5.08 5.66 21.91
CA ASP A 196 5.16 4.98 23.20
C ASP A 196 4.98 3.47 23.05
N VAL A 197 6.07 2.79 22.74
CA VAL A 197 6.08 1.33 22.52
C VAL A 197 5.60 0.55 23.76
N LYS A 198 5.66 1.12 24.98
CA LYS A 198 5.17 0.41 26.17
C LYS A 198 3.66 0.20 26.12
N LYS A 199 2.91 1.21 25.66
CA LYS A 199 1.45 1.10 25.49
C LYS A 199 1.09 0.08 24.44
N ILE A 200 1.78 0.08 23.30
CA ILE A 200 1.58 -0.93 22.25
C ILE A 200 1.79 -2.33 22.83
N LEU A 201 2.89 -2.55 23.57
CA LEU A 201 3.17 -3.86 24.17
C LEU A 201 2.12 -4.29 25.20
N GLN A 202 1.58 -3.36 25.98
CA GLN A 202 0.47 -3.64 26.91
C GLN A 202 -0.78 -4.10 26.16
N ILE A 203 -1.16 -3.41 25.09
CA ILE A 203 -2.31 -3.79 24.26
C ILE A 203 -2.05 -5.16 23.60
N CYS A 204 -0.85 -5.39 23.05
CA CYS A 204 -0.46 -6.68 22.48
C CYS A 204 -0.58 -7.82 23.50
N SER A 205 -0.21 -7.58 24.76
CA SER A 205 -0.28 -8.60 25.82
C SER A 205 -1.70 -8.96 26.23
N ALA A 206 -2.65 -8.07 25.98
CA ALA A 206 -4.08 -8.30 26.19
C ALA A 206 -4.76 -8.97 24.97
N MET A 207 -4.10 -8.96 23.80
CA MET A 207 -4.60 -9.60 22.58
C MET A 207 -4.23 -11.09 22.52
N SER A 208 -5.03 -11.88 21.79
CA SER A 208 -4.90 -13.33 21.72
C SER A 208 -3.52 -13.81 21.21
N VAL A 209 -3.15 -15.03 21.61
CA VAL A 209 -1.81 -15.67 21.48
C VAL A 209 -1.21 -15.62 20.06
N GLY A 210 -2.03 -15.55 19.01
CA GLY A 210 -1.58 -15.59 17.61
C GLY A 210 -0.81 -14.35 17.13
N LEU A 211 -0.99 -13.18 17.75
CA LEU A 211 -0.24 -11.98 17.38
C LEU A 211 1.09 -11.87 18.13
N LEU A 212 1.13 -12.42 19.34
CA LEU A 212 2.31 -12.52 20.19
C LEU A 212 3.40 -13.39 19.54
N SER A 213 3.02 -14.47 18.85
CA SER A 213 3.97 -15.30 18.09
C SER A 213 4.63 -14.51 16.96
N LEU A 214 3.87 -13.74 16.17
CA LEU A 214 4.40 -12.89 15.10
C LEU A 214 5.35 -11.79 15.62
N LEU A 215 5.05 -11.20 16.77
CA LEU A 215 5.91 -10.20 17.43
C LEU A 215 7.21 -10.79 18.01
N LEU A 216 7.16 -12.04 18.49
CA LEU A 216 8.32 -12.77 19.00
C LEU A 216 9.22 -13.26 17.86
N GLU A 217 8.64 -13.83 16.80
CA GLU A 217 9.37 -14.29 15.61
C GLU A 217 10.01 -13.13 14.83
N SER A 218 9.38 -11.97 14.84
CA SER A 218 9.91 -10.76 14.20
C SER A 218 11.06 -10.10 14.98
N GLY A 219 11.38 -10.59 16.20
CA GLY A 219 12.41 -10.02 17.07
C GLY A 219 12.01 -8.66 17.67
N PHE A 220 10.74 -8.26 17.52
CA PHE A 220 10.22 -6.99 18.00
C PHE A 220 10.08 -6.98 19.54
N ILE A 221 9.77 -8.13 20.14
CA ILE A 221 9.80 -8.35 21.58
C ILE A 221 11.03 -9.21 21.92
N SER A 222 12.04 -8.61 22.55
CA SER A 222 13.15 -9.38 23.11
C SER A 222 12.66 -10.15 24.34
N THR A 223 12.73 -11.48 24.29
CA THR A 223 12.42 -12.40 25.41
C THR A 223 13.24 -12.13 26.68
N LYS A 224 14.28 -11.29 26.61
CA LYS A 224 15.08 -10.87 27.78
C LYS A 224 14.40 -9.82 28.67
N LYS A 225 13.26 -9.24 28.29
CA LYS A 225 12.54 -8.23 29.10
C LYS A 225 11.25 -8.71 29.80
N LEU A 226 10.86 -9.98 29.62
CA LEU A 226 9.69 -10.56 30.31
C LEU A 226 10.03 -11.29 31.63
N ARG A 227 11.27 -11.17 32.12
CA ARG A 227 11.70 -11.64 33.44
C ARG A 227 12.00 -10.47 34.38
N ILE A 228 11.06 -9.54 34.57
CA ILE A 228 11.01 -8.72 35.78
C ILE A 228 9.52 -8.53 36.09
N SER A 229 9.14 -8.83 37.33
CA SER A 229 7.79 -8.84 37.92
C SER A 229 6.87 -10.03 37.59
N ALA A 230 7.26 -11.21 38.07
CA ALA A 230 6.41 -12.09 38.87
C ALA A 230 7.30 -12.85 39.85
#